data_AF-A0A849Z4R7-F1
#
_entry.id   AF-A0A849Z4R7-F1
#
_cell.length_a   1.000
_cell.length_b   1.000
_cell.length_c   1.000
_cell.angle_alpha   90.00
_cell.angle_beta   90.00
_cell.angle_gamma   90.00
#
_symmetry.space_group_name_H-M   'P 1'
#
loop_
_entity.id
_entity.type
_entity.pdbx_description
1 polymer ?
#
loop_
_entity_poly.entity_id
_entity_poly.type
_entity_poly.pdbx_seq_one_letter_code
_entity_poly.pdbx_strand_id
1 'polypeptide(L)'
;MLFAGACTDPNPEPPVHTERLSPRQIANTFEDLTGRRSDELGALPKADETLVAGFSLVDAEVIAAAARATAEALVAEKERTAPCPAGRDPRLCAARVIDNFGWFAFRGPVPAESRAQLLGMFDALYPQVGYDTAIRAVFEAILQSPLVLYRIENTVPKEDGTFAIDNYAIASRLSYFLWDSMPDDALLDAARAGELDDPGVRVAQVSRMLDDPRAPITFTKRVRDWLEIDLESLTKDPSIFPAYNVFSPLAM
;
A
#
# COMPACT_ATOMS: atom_id res chain seq x y z
N MET A 1 30.65 -31.13 -34.93
CA MET A 1 30.27 -30.68 -33.58
C MET A 1 29.31 -29.52 -33.75
N LEU A 2 28.02 -29.82 -33.65
CA LEU A 2 26.91 -28.87 -33.75
C LEU A 2 26.44 -28.52 -32.35
N PHE A 3 25.85 -27.32 -32.21
CA PHE A 3 25.19 -26.73 -31.04
C PHE A 3 26.08 -25.89 -30.09
N ALA A 4 26.46 -24.71 -30.59
CA ALA A 4 26.49 -23.51 -29.77
C ALA A 4 25.36 -22.58 -30.26
N GLY A 5 24.11 -23.02 -30.09
CA GLY A 5 22.95 -22.15 -30.25
C GLY A 5 22.73 -21.47 -28.90
N ALA A 6 23.03 -20.18 -28.80
CA ALA A 6 22.56 -19.40 -27.66
C ALA A 6 21.03 -19.50 -27.63
N CYS A 7 20.46 -19.85 -26.48
CA CYS A 7 19.02 -19.76 -26.25
C CYS A 7 18.64 -18.28 -26.24
N THR A 8 18.41 -17.69 -27.40
CA THR A 8 17.72 -16.41 -27.50
C THR A 8 16.23 -16.72 -27.49
N ASP A 9 15.58 -16.48 -26.36
CA ASP A 9 14.12 -16.44 -26.31
C ASP A 9 13.66 -15.37 -27.33
N PRO A 10 12.92 -15.75 -28.39
CA PRO A 10 12.47 -14.81 -29.40
C PRO A 10 11.43 -13.82 -28.86
N ASN A 11 10.90 -14.05 -27.64
CA ASN A 11 9.94 -13.18 -27.00
C ASN A 11 10.17 -13.18 -25.47
N PRO A 12 11.25 -12.57 -24.97
CA PRO A 12 11.55 -12.57 -23.54
C PRO A 12 10.38 -11.94 -22.79
N GLU A 13 9.80 -12.70 -21.86
CA GLU A 13 8.81 -12.13 -20.95
C GLU A 13 9.44 -10.95 -20.20
N PRO A 14 8.72 -9.82 -20.05
CA PRO A 14 9.24 -8.68 -19.33
C PRO A 14 9.61 -9.10 -17.90
N PRO A 15 10.78 -8.68 -17.38
CA PRO A 15 11.09 -8.92 -15.98
C PRO A 15 10.04 -8.21 -15.12
N VAL A 16 9.40 -8.95 -14.23
CA VAL A 16 8.47 -8.43 -13.22
C VAL A 16 9.13 -8.58 -11.86
N HIS A 17 9.35 -7.47 -11.17
CA HIS A 17 9.80 -7.50 -9.78
C HIS A 17 8.59 -7.35 -8.85
N THR A 18 8.45 -8.28 -7.90
CA THR A 18 7.33 -8.29 -6.95
C THR A 18 7.88 -8.31 -5.53
N GLU A 19 7.47 -7.34 -4.73
CA GLU A 19 7.87 -7.24 -3.32
C GLU A 19 6.64 -7.11 -2.44
N ARG A 20 6.54 -7.93 -1.39
CA ARG A 20 5.45 -7.79 -0.41
C ARG A 20 5.67 -6.53 0.42
N LEU A 21 4.61 -5.76 0.65
CA LEU A 21 4.66 -4.65 1.60
C LEU A 21 4.95 -5.15 3.02
N SER A 22 5.77 -4.39 3.74
CA SER A 22 5.99 -4.65 5.16
C SER A 22 4.69 -4.42 5.97
N PRO A 23 4.57 -4.97 7.18
CA PRO A 23 3.44 -4.71 8.08
C PRO A 23 3.14 -3.22 8.24
N ARG A 24 4.19 -2.44 8.44
CA ARG A 24 4.13 -0.99 8.61
C ARG A 24 3.65 -0.29 7.34
N GLN A 25 4.12 -0.72 6.17
CA GLN A 25 3.67 -0.18 4.88
C GLN A 25 2.20 -0.50 4.61
N ILE A 26 1.73 -1.71 4.96
CA ILE A 26 0.32 -2.08 4.87
C ILE A 26 -0.51 -1.17 5.79
N ALA A 27 -0.07 -1.01 7.04
CA ALA A 27 -0.75 -0.14 8.00
C ALA A 27 -0.85 1.30 7.49
N ASN A 28 0.26 1.93 7.10
CA ASN A 28 0.27 3.29 6.56
C ASN A 28 -0.62 3.43 5.31
N THR A 29 -0.62 2.43 4.43
CA THR A 29 -1.47 2.42 3.23
C THR A 29 -2.95 2.40 3.60
N PHE A 30 -3.34 1.61 4.60
CA PHE A 30 -4.71 1.55 5.06
C PHE A 30 -5.12 2.85 5.78
N GLU A 31 -4.19 3.47 6.51
CA GLU A 31 -4.42 4.80 7.09
C GLU A 31 -4.66 5.85 6.01
N ASP A 32 -3.82 5.90 4.97
CA ASP A 32 -3.96 6.86 3.87
C ASP A 32 -5.27 6.65 3.08
N LEU A 33 -5.66 5.39 2.83
CA LEU A 33 -6.90 5.05 2.12
C LEU A 33 -8.17 5.42 2.89
N THR A 34 -8.11 5.42 4.22
CA THR A 34 -9.29 5.66 5.07
C THR A 34 -9.33 7.03 5.71
N GLY A 35 -8.18 7.65 5.92
CA GLY A 35 -7.99 8.81 6.79
C GLY A 35 -8.08 8.48 8.29
N ARG A 36 -7.99 7.19 8.67
CA ARG A 36 -8.08 6.71 10.07
C ARG A 36 -6.76 6.10 10.51
N ARG A 37 -6.40 6.28 11.77
CA ARG A 37 -5.17 5.69 12.30
C ARG A 37 -5.31 4.18 12.45
N SER A 38 -4.20 3.48 12.29
CA SER A 38 -4.12 2.01 12.28
C SER A 38 -4.53 1.37 13.60
N ASP A 39 -4.33 2.08 14.72
CA ASP A 39 -4.81 1.68 16.04
C ASP A 39 -6.34 1.76 16.18
N GLU A 40 -6.99 2.67 15.44
CA GLU A 40 -8.46 2.76 15.36
C GLU A 40 -9.07 1.70 14.43
N LEU A 41 -8.31 1.25 13.44
CA LEU A 41 -8.78 0.28 12.43
C LEU A 41 -8.81 -1.15 12.96
N GLY A 42 -8.16 -1.45 14.08
CA GLY A 42 -8.16 -2.78 14.72
C GLY A 42 -7.45 -3.85 13.88
N ALA A 43 -6.57 -4.62 14.53
CA ALA A 43 -5.91 -5.78 13.92
C ALA A 43 -4.97 -5.52 12.72
N LEU A 44 -4.52 -4.29 12.48
CA LEU A 44 -3.33 -4.12 11.63
C LEU A 44 -2.11 -4.69 12.38
N PRO A 45 -1.22 -5.45 11.70
CA PRO A 45 -0.02 -5.95 12.35
C PRO A 45 0.74 -4.74 12.89
N LYS A 46 1.12 -4.82 14.17
CA LYS A 46 1.79 -3.68 14.77
C LYS A 46 3.04 -3.37 13.96
N ALA A 47 3.28 -2.09 13.71
CA ALA A 47 4.40 -1.63 12.91
C ALA A 47 5.79 -2.06 13.45
N ASP A 48 5.82 -2.59 14.68
CA ASP A 48 6.98 -3.06 15.43
C ASP A 48 7.12 -4.60 15.49
N GLU A 49 6.20 -5.37 14.88
CA GLU A 49 6.33 -6.84 14.88
C GLU A 49 7.58 -7.24 14.08
N THR A 50 8.50 -7.83 14.84
CA THR A 50 9.90 -8.04 14.56
C THR A 50 10.16 -8.56 13.14
N LEU A 51 11.03 -7.85 12.41
CA LEU A 51 11.71 -8.36 11.23
C LEU A 51 12.61 -9.53 11.64
N VAL A 52 12.04 -10.74 11.73
CA VAL A 52 12.88 -11.95 11.72
C VAL A 52 13.24 -12.22 10.27
N ALA A 53 14.49 -11.91 9.90
CA ALA A 53 15.08 -12.25 8.61
C ALA A 53 14.30 -11.75 7.35
N GLY A 54 13.80 -10.51 7.37
CA GLY A 54 13.23 -9.89 6.15
C GLY A 54 11.87 -10.41 5.71
N PHE A 55 11.27 -11.35 6.45
CA PHE A 55 9.92 -11.85 6.21
C PHE A 55 9.08 -11.57 7.44
N SER A 56 8.15 -10.62 7.33
CA SER A 56 7.04 -10.61 8.28
C SER A 56 6.07 -11.71 7.88
N LEU A 57 5.92 -12.71 8.75
CA LEU A 57 4.74 -13.57 8.77
C LEU A 57 3.56 -12.73 9.28
N VAL A 58 3.13 -11.71 8.53
CA VAL A 58 1.75 -11.25 8.77
C VAL A 58 0.89 -12.41 8.33
N ASP A 59 0.30 -13.09 9.30
CA ASP A 59 -0.65 -14.16 9.07
C ASP A 59 -1.79 -13.60 8.20
N ALA A 60 -2.17 -14.36 7.17
CA ALA A 60 -3.26 -13.96 6.27
C ALA A 60 -4.55 -13.61 7.03
N GLU A 61 -4.73 -14.21 8.22
CA GLU A 61 -5.81 -13.94 9.15
C GLU A 61 -5.78 -12.51 9.71
N VAL A 62 -4.59 -11.97 10.05
CA VAL A 62 -4.42 -10.60 10.53
C VAL A 62 -4.77 -9.60 9.43
N ILE A 63 -4.30 -9.83 8.20
CA ILE A 63 -4.64 -8.98 7.05
C ILE A 63 -6.15 -9.04 6.76
N ALA A 64 -6.75 -10.23 6.80
CA ALA A 64 -8.19 -10.37 6.58
C ALA A 64 -9.01 -9.67 7.67
N ALA A 65 -8.59 -9.76 8.94
CA ALA A 65 -9.22 -9.06 10.04
C ALA A 65 -9.11 -7.53 9.89
N ALA A 66 -7.92 -7.03 9.58
CA ALA A 66 -7.69 -5.60 9.31
C ALA A 66 -8.53 -5.11 8.12
N ALA A 67 -8.55 -5.86 7.01
CA ALA A 67 -9.33 -5.51 5.83
C ALA A 67 -10.83 -5.44 6.14
N ARG A 68 -11.36 -6.38 6.92
CA ARG A 68 -12.75 -6.37 7.38
C ARG A 68 -13.06 -5.13 8.21
N ALA A 69 -12.28 -4.88 9.26
CA ALA A 69 -12.51 -3.74 10.14
C ALA A 69 -12.37 -2.39 9.38
N THR A 70 -11.43 -2.31 8.45
CA THR A 70 -11.25 -1.17 7.55
C THR A 70 -12.45 -0.98 6.62
N ALA A 71 -12.97 -2.05 6.03
CA ALA A 71 -14.16 -1.98 5.18
C ALA A 71 -15.42 -1.61 5.96
N GLU A 72 -15.57 -2.08 7.20
CA GLU A 72 -16.64 -1.67 8.11
C GLU A 72 -16.56 -0.17 8.40
N ALA A 73 -15.36 0.36 8.71
CA ALA A 73 -15.14 1.78 8.93
C ALA A 73 -15.46 2.62 7.68
N LEU A 74 -15.06 2.14 6.49
CA LEU A 74 -15.39 2.80 5.22
C LEU A 74 -16.91 2.90 5.02
N VAL A 75 -17.66 1.81 5.24
CA VAL A 75 -19.12 1.80 5.06
C VAL A 75 -19.84 2.59 6.17
N ALA A 76 -19.30 2.67 7.38
CA ALA A 76 -19.83 3.55 8.42
C ALA A 76 -19.80 5.03 8.01
N GLU A 77 -18.86 5.41 7.13
CA GLU A 77 -18.75 6.76 6.53
C GLU A 77 -19.16 6.79 5.06
N LYS A 78 -20.12 5.93 4.65
CA LYS A 78 -20.50 5.75 3.24
C LYS A 78 -20.85 7.03 2.48
N GLU A 79 -21.36 8.07 3.14
CA GLU A 79 -21.64 9.35 2.48
C GLU A 79 -20.38 9.99 1.87
N ARG A 80 -19.21 9.72 2.47
CA ARG A 80 -17.90 10.16 1.98
C ARG A 80 -17.25 9.14 1.05
N THR A 81 -17.32 7.85 1.41
CA THR A 81 -16.49 6.78 0.82
C THR A 81 -17.21 5.98 -0.27
N ALA A 82 -18.52 5.77 -0.13
CA ALA A 82 -19.35 4.98 -1.02
C ALA A 82 -20.77 5.55 -1.18
N PRO A 83 -20.93 6.82 -1.57
CA PRO A 83 -22.24 7.44 -1.63
C PRO A 83 -23.07 6.84 -2.76
N CYS A 84 -24.30 6.44 -2.45
CA CYS A 84 -25.28 6.02 -3.44
C CYS A 84 -26.65 6.64 -3.18
N PRO A 85 -26.93 7.82 -3.76
CA PRO A 85 -28.21 8.50 -3.58
C PRO A 85 -29.40 7.65 -4.05
N ALA A 86 -30.54 7.81 -3.37
CA ALA A 86 -31.78 7.14 -3.75
C ALA A 86 -32.15 7.43 -5.23
N GLY A 87 -32.61 6.39 -5.93
CA GLY A 87 -32.96 6.46 -7.36
C GLY A 87 -31.77 6.35 -8.31
N ARG A 88 -30.53 6.29 -7.80
CA ARG A 88 -29.35 5.94 -8.60
C ARG A 88 -29.21 4.43 -8.73
N ASP A 89 -28.66 3.97 -9.85
CA ASP A 89 -28.28 2.58 -10.03
C ASP A 89 -27.15 2.19 -9.04
N PRO A 90 -27.40 1.26 -8.09
CA PRO A 90 -26.41 0.80 -7.12
C PRO A 90 -25.14 0.25 -7.78
N ARG A 91 -25.28 -0.37 -8.96
CA ARG A 91 -24.15 -0.92 -9.70
C ARG A 91 -23.24 0.18 -10.24
N LEU A 92 -23.81 1.30 -10.69
CA LEU A 92 -23.04 2.48 -11.10
C LEU A 92 -22.34 3.15 -9.91
N CYS A 93 -22.98 3.17 -8.74
CA CYS A 93 -22.33 3.63 -7.51
C CYS A 93 -21.13 2.74 -7.17
N ALA A 94 -21.30 1.42 -7.16
CA ALA A 94 -20.24 0.46 -6.88
C ALA A 94 -19.07 0.57 -7.87
N ALA A 95 -19.36 0.73 -9.17
CA ALA A 95 -18.34 0.94 -10.19
C ALA A 95 -17.46 2.18 -9.89
N ARG A 96 -18.08 3.30 -9.50
CA ARG A 96 -17.35 4.52 -9.12
C ARG A 96 -16.50 4.33 -7.87
N VAL A 97 -17.00 3.59 -6.88
CA VAL A 97 -16.24 3.25 -5.67
C VAL A 97 -15.02 2.42 -6.04
N ILE A 98 -15.19 1.38 -6.85
CA ILE A 98 -14.08 0.53 -7.33
C ILE A 98 -13.04 1.37 -8.07
N ASP A 99 -13.47 2.27 -8.96
CA ASP A 99 -12.57 3.09 -9.75
C ASP A 99 -11.80 4.10 -8.88
N ASN A 100 -12.49 4.81 -7.97
CA ASN A 100 -11.86 5.83 -7.14
C ASN A 100 -11.01 5.24 -6.03
N PHE A 101 -11.52 4.25 -5.30
CA PHE A 101 -10.78 3.62 -4.22
C PHE A 101 -9.65 2.74 -4.76
N GLY A 102 -9.91 2.01 -5.84
CA GLY A 102 -8.91 1.19 -6.52
C GLY A 102 -7.78 2.01 -7.13
N TRP A 103 -8.04 3.24 -7.61
CA TRP A 103 -6.99 4.15 -8.11
C TRP A 103 -5.87 4.33 -7.09
N PHE A 104 -6.24 4.58 -5.84
CA PHE A 104 -5.30 4.77 -4.74
C PHE A 104 -4.76 3.44 -4.23
N ALA A 105 -5.64 2.47 -3.98
CA ALA A 105 -5.25 1.19 -3.37
C ALA A 105 -4.30 0.39 -4.26
N PHE A 106 -4.55 0.37 -5.57
CA PHE A 106 -3.70 -0.29 -6.57
C PHE A 106 -2.59 0.64 -7.09
N ARG A 107 -2.52 1.89 -6.58
CA ARG A 107 -1.46 2.86 -6.86
C ARG A 107 -1.34 3.20 -8.35
N GLY A 108 -2.48 3.30 -9.02
CA GLY A 108 -2.62 3.49 -10.44
C GLY A 108 -3.97 2.99 -10.97
N PRO A 109 -4.13 2.88 -12.30
CA PRO A 109 -5.37 2.43 -12.92
C PRO A 109 -5.79 1.05 -12.43
N VAL A 110 -7.09 0.88 -12.16
CA VAL A 110 -7.66 -0.43 -11.82
C VAL A 110 -7.58 -1.36 -13.04
N PRO A 111 -6.90 -2.52 -12.97
CA PRO A 111 -6.85 -3.45 -14.09
C PRO A 111 -8.26 -3.89 -14.50
N ALA A 112 -8.51 -3.97 -15.80
CA ALA A 112 -9.86 -4.24 -16.34
C ALA A 112 -10.44 -5.56 -15.82
N GLU A 113 -9.60 -6.58 -15.68
CA GLU A 113 -10.00 -7.88 -15.12
C GLU A 113 -10.38 -7.76 -13.64
N SER A 114 -9.52 -7.15 -12.81
CA SER A 114 -9.81 -6.93 -11.38
C SER A 114 -11.09 -6.12 -11.20
N ARG A 115 -11.28 -5.07 -12.02
CA ARG A 115 -12.52 -4.28 -12.03
C ARG A 115 -13.75 -5.12 -12.34
N ALA A 116 -13.66 -5.98 -13.35
CA ALA A 116 -14.76 -6.87 -13.75
C ALA A 116 -15.09 -7.90 -12.65
N GLN A 117 -14.06 -8.48 -12.01
CA GLN A 117 -14.24 -9.42 -10.90
C GLN A 117 -14.91 -8.76 -9.69
N LEU A 118 -14.46 -7.56 -9.29
CA LEU A 118 -15.03 -6.81 -8.17
C LEU A 118 -16.50 -6.42 -8.45
N LEU A 119 -16.81 -5.98 -9.66
CA LEU A 119 -18.18 -5.69 -10.07
C LEU A 119 -19.05 -6.95 -10.12
N GLY A 120 -18.52 -8.07 -10.63
CA GLY A 120 -19.23 -9.35 -10.63
C GLY A 120 -19.56 -9.84 -9.23
N MET A 121 -18.64 -9.65 -8.27
CA MET A 121 -18.88 -9.95 -6.86
C MET A 121 -19.98 -9.06 -6.27
N PHE A 122 -19.95 -7.76 -6.56
CA PHE A 122 -21.02 -6.84 -6.15
C PHE A 122 -22.38 -7.27 -6.73
N ASP A 123 -22.44 -7.59 -8.03
CA ASP A 123 -23.66 -8.01 -8.73
C ASP A 123 -24.25 -9.29 -8.12
N ALA A 124 -23.41 -10.21 -7.65
CA ALA A 124 -23.85 -11.44 -6.99
C ALA A 124 -24.38 -11.22 -5.56
N LEU A 125 -23.78 -10.31 -4.80
CA LEU A 125 -24.13 -10.05 -3.39
C LEU A 125 -25.29 -9.08 -3.24
N TYR A 126 -25.34 -8.02 -4.04
CA TYR A 126 -26.29 -6.91 -3.90
C TYR A 126 -27.76 -7.36 -3.77
N PRO A 127 -28.29 -8.30 -4.59
CA PRO A 127 -29.69 -8.74 -4.49
C PRO A 127 -30.02 -9.46 -3.17
N GLN A 128 -29.00 -9.97 -2.45
CA GLN A 128 -29.17 -10.78 -1.26
C GLN A 128 -28.99 -9.98 0.03
N VAL A 129 -28.04 -9.03 0.03
CA VAL A 129 -27.59 -8.35 1.26
C VAL A 129 -27.69 -6.82 1.21
N GLY A 130 -28.14 -6.25 0.08
CA GLY A 130 -28.24 -4.81 -0.13
C GLY A 130 -26.89 -4.12 -0.40
N TYR A 131 -26.95 -2.81 -0.67
CA TYR A 131 -25.79 -2.01 -1.11
C TYR A 131 -24.65 -2.00 -0.08
N ASP A 132 -24.94 -1.60 1.16
CA ASP A 132 -23.93 -1.40 2.20
C ASP A 132 -23.11 -2.68 2.47
N THR A 133 -23.76 -3.83 2.56
CA THR A 133 -23.08 -5.11 2.78
C THR A 133 -22.31 -5.57 1.54
N ALA A 134 -22.87 -5.39 0.33
CA ALA A 134 -22.20 -5.76 -0.90
C ALA A 134 -20.96 -4.89 -1.17
N ILE A 135 -21.04 -3.57 -0.92
CA ILE A 135 -19.90 -2.67 -1.10
C ILE A 135 -18.83 -2.86 -0.03
N ARG A 136 -19.21 -3.23 1.21
CA ARG A 136 -18.24 -3.67 2.23
C ARG A 136 -17.40 -4.84 1.72
N ALA A 137 -18.03 -5.86 1.15
CA ALA A 137 -17.30 -7.01 0.59
C ALA A 137 -16.36 -6.60 -0.55
N VAL A 138 -16.74 -5.62 -1.38
CA VAL A 138 -15.87 -5.03 -2.41
C VAL A 138 -14.64 -4.36 -1.80
N PHE A 139 -14.81 -3.53 -0.77
CA PHE A 139 -13.68 -2.92 -0.07
C PHE A 139 -12.76 -3.99 0.54
N GLU A 140 -13.32 -5.01 1.20
CA GLU A 140 -12.54 -6.12 1.76
C GLU A 140 -11.73 -6.85 0.69
N ALA A 141 -12.32 -7.12 -0.47
CA ALA A 141 -11.62 -7.78 -1.57
C ALA A 141 -10.51 -6.91 -2.17
N ILE A 142 -10.72 -5.60 -2.29
CA ILE A 142 -9.66 -4.67 -2.72
C ILE A 142 -8.50 -4.69 -1.72
N LEU A 143 -8.78 -4.52 -0.43
CA LEU A 143 -7.75 -4.44 0.63
C LEU A 143 -6.93 -5.74 0.78
N GLN A 144 -7.51 -6.89 0.45
CA GLN A 144 -6.84 -8.19 0.45
C GLN A 144 -6.20 -8.56 -0.89
N SER A 145 -6.35 -7.70 -1.91
CA SER A 145 -5.81 -7.96 -3.24
C SER A 145 -4.27 -7.99 -3.23
N PRO A 146 -3.63 -8.90 -4.00
CA PRO A 146 -2.20 -8.84 -4.23
C PRO A 146 -1.72 -7.48 -4.78
N LEU A 147 -2.57 -6.77 -5.52
CA LEU A 147 -2.26 -5.43 -6.05
C LEU A 147 -2.12 -4.36 -4.94
N VAL A 148 -2.73 -4.60 -3.77
CA VAL A 148 -2.53 -3.76 -2.58
C VAL A 148 -1.33 -4.28 -1.78
N LEU A 149 -1.31 -5.58 -1.46
CA LEU A 149 -0.35 -6.18 -0.53
C LEU A 149 1.07 -6.32 -1.09
N TYR A 150 1.25 -6.23 -2.41
CA TYR A 150 2.53 -6.32 -3.09
C TYR A 150 2.78 -5.12 -3.98
N ARG A 151 4.03 -4.70 -4.08
CA ARG A 151 4.53 -3.77 -5.08
C ARG A 151 4.99 -4.58 -6.28
N ILE A 152 4.22 -4.48 -7.36
CA ILE A 152 4.54 -5.08 -8.64
C ILE A 152 5.15 -3.97 -9.49
N GLU A 153 6.43 -4.11 -9.83
CA GLU A 153 7.10 -3.23 -10.79
C GLU A 153 6.85 -3.81 -12.18
N ASN A 154 5.86 -3.27 -12.89
CA ASN A 154 5.64 -3.66 -14.27
C ASN A 154 6.67 -2.96 -15.14
N THR A 155 6.93 -3.56 -16.28
CA THR A 155 7.83 -2.99 -17.27
C THR A 155 7.15 -2.80 -18.60
N VAL A 156 7.55 -1.73 -19.29
CA VAL A 156 7.10 -1.38 -20.63
C VAL A 156 8.25 -1.62 -21.61
N PRO A 157 8.01 -2.32 -22.74
CA PRO A 157 9.04 -2.53 -23.74
C PRO A 157 9.46 -1.21 -24.38
N LYS A 158 10.76 -1.06 -24.66
CA LYS A 158 11.34 0.04 -25.42
C LYS A 158 11.73 -0.39 -26.82
N GLU A 159 11.87 0.58 -27.72
CA GLU A 159 12.27 0.35 -29.12
C GLU A 159 13.67 -0.29 -29.26
N ASP A 160 14.56 -0.06 -28.29
CA ASP A 160 15.92 -0.62 -28.26
C ASP A 160 15.97 -2.07 -27.73
N GLY A 161 14.81 -2.70 -27.50
CA GLY A 161 14.71 -4.06 -26.96
C GLY A 161 14.94 -4.15 -25.46
N THR A 162 15.10 -3.03 -24.76
CA THR A 162 15.13 -2.98 -23.28
C THR A 162 13.73 -2.77 -22.71
N PHE A 163 13.63 -2.86 -21.38
CA PHE A 163 12.39 -2.66 -20.65
C PHE A 163 12.54 -1.45 -19.72
N ALA A 164 11.62 -0.50 -19.79
CA ALA A 164 11.49 0.58 -18.82
C ALA A 164 10.59 0.16 -17.66
N ILE A 165 10.85 0.65 -16.46
CA ILE A 165 9.88 0.54 -15.35
C ILE A 165 8.72 1.47 -15.66
N ASP A 166 7.49 1.01 -15.44
CA ASP A 166 6.31 1.85 -15.66
C ASP A 166 6.26 3.04 -14.68
N ASN A 167 5.61 4.14 -15.10
CA ASN A 167 5.59 5.38 -14.32
C ASN A 167 4.87 5.21 -12.96
N TYR A 168 3.88 4.32 -12.83
CA TYR A 168 3.20 4.05 -11.56
C TYR A 168 4.06 3.22 -10.61
N ALA A 169 4.87 2.30 -11.14
CA ALA A 169 5.90 1.61 -10.38
C ALA A 169 6.99 2.57 -9.90
N ILE A 170 7.41 3.55 -10.71
CA ILE A 170 8.33 4.61 -10.28
C ILE A 170 7.72 5.41 -9.11
N ALA A 171 6.47 5.86 -9.25
CA ALA A 171 5.75 6.57 -8.18
C ALA A 171 5.66 5.74 -6.90
N SER A 172 5.23 4.48 -7.00
CA SER A 172 5.17 3.55 -5.87
C SER A 172 6.53 3.36 -5.21
N ARG A 173 7.60 3.22 -6.00
CA ARG A 173 8.95 3.03 -5.48
C ARG A 173 9.41 4.23 -4.67
N LEU A 174 9.18 5.44 -5.18
CA LEU A 174 9.51 6.69 -4.48
C LEU A 174 8.72 6.83 -3.18
N SER A 175 7.41 6.58 -3.19
CA SER A 175 6.54 6.76 -2.02
C SER A 175 6.90 5.80 -0.88
N TYR A 176 7.06 4.50 -1.17
CA TYR A 176 7.43 3.53 -0.14
C TYR A 176 8.89 3.65 0.30
N PHE A 177 9.76 4.19 -0.57
CA PHE A 177 11.12 4.47 -0.16
C PHE A 177 11.19 5.66 0.80
N LEU A 178 10.50 6.78 0.50
CA LEU A 178 10.63 8.03 1.25
C LEU A 178 9.62 8.17 2.40
N TRP A 179 8.40 7.67 2.22
CA TRP A 179 7.29 7.83 3.16
C TRP A 179 6.83 6.52 3.80
N ASP A 180 7.28 5.37 3.31
CA ASP A 180 6.81 4.06 3.75
C ASP A 180 5.29 3.90 3.60
N SER A 181 4.71 4.61 2.62
CA SER A 181 3.28 4.60 2.33
C SER A 181 3.00 4.78 0.83
N MET A 182 1.73 4.78 0.46
CA MET A 182 1.25 4.95 -0.91
C MET A 182 1.62 6.33 -1.51
N PRO A 183 1.72 6.45 -2.85
CA PRO A 183 1.93 7.73 -3.51
C PRO A 183 0.72 8.65 -3.32
N ASP A 184 0.98 9.95 -3.22
CA ASP A 184 -0.07 10.97 -3.16
C ASP A 184 -0.58 11.35 -4.56
N ASP A 185 -1.64 12.18 -4.61
CA ASP A 185 -2.24 12.65 -5.86
C ASP A 185 -1.21 13.25 -6.82
N ALA A 186 -0.34 14.14 -6.31
CA ALA A 186 0.64 14.82 -7.13
C ALA A 186 1.62 13.84 -7.81
N LEU A 187 2.00 12.75 -7.12
CA LEU A 187 2.89 11.74 -7.66
C LEU A 187 2.17 10.78 -8.61
N LEU A 188 0.91 10.43 -8.32
CA LEU A 188 0.07 9.62 -9.22
C LEU A 188 -0.31 10.38 -10.50
N ASP A 189 -0.52 11.69 -10.42
CA ASP A 189 -0.80 12.54 -11.58
C ASP A 189 0.44 12.67 -12.48
N ALA A 190 1.62 12.89 -11.90
CA ALA A 190 2.89 12.87 -12.65
C ALA A 190 3.10 11.51 -13.33
N ALA A 191 2.78 10.41 -12.63
CA ALA A 191 2.87 9.07 -13.21
C ALA A 191 1.89 8.87 -14.38
N ARG A 192 0.66 9.34 -14.22
CA ARG A 192 -0.38 9.29 -15.26
C ARG A 192 0.00 10.09 -16.49
N ALA A 193 0.68 11.21 -16.32
CA ALA A 193 1.17 12.05 -17.40
C ALA A 193 2.45 11.50 -18.08
N GLY A 194 3.05 10.43 -17.54
CA GLY A 194 4.32 9.89 -18.04
C GLY A 194 5.53 10.77 -17.71
N GLU A 195 5.38 11.73 -16.80
CA GLU A 195 6.40 12.73 -16.51
C GLU A 195 7.55 12.16 -15.66
N LEU A 196 7.33 11.04 -14.96
CA LEU A 196 8.36 10.42 -14.12
C LEU A 196 9.45 9.71 -14.92
N ASP A 197 9.33 9.61 -16.25
CA ASP A 197 10.42 9.24 -17.14
C ASP A 197 11.53 10.31 -17.18
N ASP A 198 11.18 11.57 -16.95
CA ASP A 198 12.13 12.68 -16.89
C ASP A 198 12.88 12.70 -15.53
N PRO A 199 14.23 12.57 -15.51
CA PRO A 199 15.02 12.70 -14.30
C PRO A 199 14.81 14.01 -13.53
N GLY A 200 14.58 15.12 -14.23
CA GLY A 200 14.35 16.43 -13.62
C GLY A 200 13.04 16.48 -12.83
N VAL A 201 11.97 15.89 -13.37
CA VAL A 201 10.69 15.76 -12.67
C VAL A 201 10.85 14.85 -11.45
N ARG A 202 11.58 13.73 -11.58
CA ARG A 202 11.86 12.85 -10.42
C ARG A 202 12.61 13.59 -9.31
N VAL A 203 13.63 14.40 -9.65
CA VAL A 203 14.35 15.20 -8.65
C VAL A 203 13.41 16.19 -7.95
N ALA A 204 12.56 16.89 -8.71
CA ALA A 204 11.60 17.83 -8.13
C ALA A 204 10.60 17.13 -7.19
N GLN A 205 10.08 15.97 -7.57
CA GLN A 205 9.20 15.17 -6.71
C GLN A 205 9.92 14.69 -5.46
N VAL A 206 11.15 14.18 -5.57
CA VAL A 206 11.94 13.77 -4.40
C VAL A 206 12.17 14.93 -3.44
N SER A 207 12.54 16.11 -3.94
CA SER A 207 12.71 17.31 -3.09
C SER A 207 11.43 17.67 -2.35
N ARG A 208 10.29 17.73 -3.05
CA ARG A 208 8.97 17.96 -2.44
C ARG A 208 8.64 16.92 -1.37
N MET A 209 8.92 15.65 -1.66
CA MET A 209 8.62 14.55 -0.74
C MET A 209 9.51 14.56 0.50
N LEU A 210 10.74 15.05 0.39
CA LEU A 210 11.64 15.22 1.54
C LEU A 210 11.24 16.38 2.46
N ASP A 211 10.51 17.37 1.94
CA ASP A 211 9.93 18.46 2.73
C ASP A 211 8.64 18.05 3.48
N ASP A 212 8.08 16.88 3.18
CA ASP A 212 6.90 16.33 3.85
C ASP A 212 7.27 15.76 5.24
N PRO A 213 6.45 15.98 6.29
CA PRO A 213 6.72 15.49 7.65
C PRO A 213 6.85 13.97 7.77
N ARG A 214 6.34 13.19 6.80
CA ARG A 214 6.52 11.72 6.76
C ARG A 214 7.97 11.32 6.52
N ALA A 215 8.73 12.07 5.74
CA ALA A 215 10.10 11.72 5.35
C ALA A 215 11.08 11.56 6.53
N PRO A 216 11.23 12.52 7.47
CA PRO A 216 12.13 12.37 8.60
C PRO A 216 11.73 11.23 9.56
N ILE A 217 10.43 10.96 9.70
CA ILE A 217 9.90 9.85 10.50
C ILE A 217 10.32 8.51 9.89
N THR A 218 10.11 8.35 8.58
CA THR A 218 10.47 7.13 7.85
C THR A 218 11.96 6.89 7.83
N PHE A 219 12.77 7.93 7.62
CA PHE A 219 14.23 7.78 7.64
C PHE A 219 14.74 7.35 9.02
N THR A 220 14.28 8.01 10.10
CA THR A 220 14.66 7.67 11.47
C THR A 220 14.34 6.21 11.79
N LYS A 221 13.14 5.75 11.41
CA LYS A 221 12.71 4.36 11.61
C LYS A 221 13.59 3.39 10.83
N ARG A 222 13.83 3.66 9.53
CA ARG A 222 14.66 2.79 8.70
C ARG A 222 16.09 2.67 9.21
N VAL A 223 16.67 3.74 9.75
CA VAL A 223 18.00 3.68 10.38
C VAL A 223 17.97 2.83 11.65
N ARG A 224 16.92 2.91 12.47
CA ARG A 224 16.76 2.03 13.64
C ARG A 224 16.61 0.56 13.24
N ASP A 225 15.79 0.28 12.23
CA ASP A 225 15.59 -1.06 11.70
C ASP A 225 16.91 -1.63 11.16
N TRP A 226 17.68 -0.84 10.40
CA TRP A 226 18.97 -1.25 9.83
C TRP A 226 20.05 -1.49 10.88
N LEU A 227 20.06 -0.70 11.94
CA LEU A 227 21.01 -0.82 13.05
C LEU A 227 20.52 -1.76 14.16
N GLU A 228 19.36 -2.40 13.98
CA GLU A 228 18.69 -3.25 14.99
C GLU A 228 18.57 -2.56 16.36
N ILE A 229 18.31 -1.26 16.35
CA ILE A 229 18.18 -0.46 17.58
C ILE A 229 16.77 -0.62 18.12
N ASP A 230 16.64 -1.48 19.14
CA ASP A 230 15.46 -1.55 20.00
C ASP A 230 15.76 -0.85 21.33
N LEU A 231 15.16 0.33 21.53
CA LEU A 231 15.30 1.07 22.80
C LEU A 231 14.20 0.72 23.81
N GLU A 232 13.11 0.07 23.37
CA GLU A 232 11.94 -0.19 24.21
C GLU A 232 12.15 -1.44 25.07
N SER A 233 12.95 -2.41 24.60
CA SER A 233 13.36 -3.57 25.40
C SER A 233 14.55 -3.30 26.34
N LEU A 234 15.21 -2.14 26.22
CA LEU A 234 16.36 -1.81 27.06
C LEU A 234 15.92 -1.44 28.48
N THR A 235 16.32 -2.29 29.43
CA THR A 235 16.26 -1.97 30.86
C THR A 235 17.60 -1.39 31.30
N LYS A 236 17.58 -0.21 31.93
CA LYS A 236 18.81 0.38 32.48
C LYS A 236 19.25 -0.40 33.70
N ASP A 237 20.54 -0.71 33.79
CA ASP A 237 21.12 -1.33 34.99
C ASP A 237 20.91 -0.41 36.20
N PRO A 238 20.15 -0.84 37.22
CA PRO A 238 19.85 -0.01 38.38
C PRO A 238 21.08 0.26 39.27
N SER A 239 22.16 -0.52 39.14
CA SER A 239 23.43 -0.25 39.84
C SER A 239 24.22 0.91 39.22
N ILE A 240 24.09 1.10 37.89
CA ILE A 240 24.74 2.18 37.13
C ILE A 240 23.82 3.41 37.05
N PHE A 241 22.52 3.19 36.94
CA PHE A 241 21.49 4.24 36.82
C PHE A 241 20.46 4.18 37.97
N PRO A 242 20.88 4.39 39.23
CA PRO A 242 20.00 4.21 40.40
C PRO A 242 18.81 5.17 40.47
N ALA A 243 18.84 6.29 39.73
CA ALA A 243 17.72 7.24 39.63
C ALA A 243 16.64 6.82 38.61
N TYR A 244 16.89 5.79 37.79
CA TYR A 244 15.94 5.31 36.79
C TYR A 244 15.09 4.19 37.40
N ASN A 245 13.86 4.51 37.82
CA ASN A 245 12.87 3.52 38.20
C ASN A 245 11.75 3.45 37.15
N VAL A 246 11.22 2.25 36.90
CA VAL A 246 10.21 1.96 35.87
C VAL A 246 8.84 2.64 36.17
N PHE A 247 8.76 3.43 37.25
CA PHE A 247 7.54 4.08 37.75
C PHE A 247 7.63 5.61 37.84
N SER A 248 8.64 6.24 37.24
CA SER A 248 8.61 7.69 37.01
C SER A 248 8.02 7.97 35.64
N PRO A 249 6.70 8.26 35.50
CA PRO A 249 6.27 9.02 34.35
C PRO A 249 7.05 10.35 34.42
N LEU A 250 7.65 10.74 33.30
CA LEU A 250 8.39 11.99 33.21
C LEU A 250 7.55 13.11 33.82
N ALA A 251 8.02 13.64 34.95
CA ALA A 251 7.56 14.92 35.42
C ALA A 251 8.16 15.98 34.48
N MET A 252 7.25 16.78 33.91
CA MET A 252 7.41 17.90 32.96
C MET A 252 7.44 17.54 31.47
#